data_AF-A0A5K1BXJ0-F1
#
_entry.id   AF-A0A5K1BXJ0-F1
#
_cell.length_a   1.000
_cell.length_b   1.000
_cell.length_c   1.000
_cell.angle_alpha   90.00
_cell.angle_beta   90.00
_cell.angle_gamma   90.00
#
_symmetry.space_group_name_H-M   'P 1'
#
loop_
_entity.id
_entity.type
_entity.pdbx_description
1 polymer ?
#
loop_
_entity_poly.entity_id
_entity_poly.type
_entity_poly.pdbx_seq_one_letter_code
_entity_poly.pdbx_strand_id
1 'polypeptide(L)'
;VGNPVTDIHYDNLGTVNYWWSHALISDTTYKSILKLCSFSGTKNPDNCTDMLNYAVSHEFGDIDQYSIYTRPCKASSTSKLSVIRLGNILIQRQLSGYDPCTETYAEKYYNRPDVQRAMHANATGIPYKWTAC
;
A
#
# COMPACT_ATOMS: atom_id res chain seq x y z
N VAL A 1 17.92 2.62 7.10
CA VAL A 1 16.77 1.80 6.67
C VAL A 1 15.57 2.72 6.54
N GLY A 2 14.81 2.69 5.44
CA GLY A 2 13.67 3.58 5.20
C GLY A 2 12.35 2.86 5.49
N ASN A 3 11.50 3.48 6.32
CA ASN A 3 10.21 2.94 6.78
C ASN A 3 10.19 1.42 7.10
N PRO A 4 11.17 0.88 7.84
CA PRO A 4 11.19 -0.55 8.17
C PRO A 4 10.17 -0.95 9.23
N VAL A 5 9.88 -2.25 9.27
CA VAL A 5 9.49 -2.94 10.50
C VAL A 5 10.74 -3.13 11.37
N THR A 6 10.73 -2.65 12.59
CA THR A 6 11.83 -2.70 13.57
C THR A 6 11.47 -3.41 14.86
N ASP A 7 10.25 -3.19 15.36
CA ASP A 7 9.74 -3.78 16.59
C ASP A 7 8.24 -3.99 16.43
N ILE A 8 7.82 -5.25 16.40
CA ILE A 8 6.45 -5.62 16.06
C ILE A 8 5.43 -4.96 17.03
N HIS A 9 5.77 -4.80 18.30
CA HIS A 9 4.88 -4.19 19.28
C HIS A 9 4.68 -2.71 18.98
N TYR A 10 5.77 -1.95 18.88
CA TYR A 10 5.67 -0.51 18.68
C TYR A 10 5.23 -0.15 17.26
N ASP A 11 5.60 -0.93 16.26
CA ASP A 11 5.19 -0.70 14.87
C ASP A 11 3.68 -0.91 14.67
N ASN A 12 3.11 -1.99 15.26
CA ASN A 12 1.67 -2.23 15.18
C ASN A 12 0.87 -1.19 15.97
N LEU A 13 1.32 -0.84 17.18
CA LEU A 13 0.66 0.20 17.98
C LEU A 13 0.74 1.57 17.28
N GLY A 14 1.92 1.89 16.74
CA GLY A 14 2.15 3.11 15.95
C GLY A 14 1.26 3.17 14.72
N THR A 15 1.04 2.05 14.03
CA THR A 15 0.15 1.94 12.86
C THR A 15 -1.28 2.32 13.22
N VAL A 16 -1.83 1.76 14.30
CA VAL A 16 -3.20 2.04 14.73
C VAL A 16 -3.36 3.49 15.23
N ASN A 17 -2.35 4.01 15.94
CA ASN A 17 -2.31 5.42 16.35
C ASN A 17 -2.23 6.37 15.14
N TYR A 18 -1.49 5.99 14.10
CA TYR A 18 -1.40 6.74 12.85
C TYR A 18 -2.75 6.81 12.17
N TRP A 19 -3.45 5.68 12.03
CA TRP A 19 -4.80 5.63 11.44
C TRP A 19 -5.77 6.58 12.15
N TRP A 20 -5.79 6.56 13.48
CA TRP A 20 -6.68 7.43 14.25
C TRP A 20 -6.29 8.90 14.17
N SER A 21 -5.01 9.23 14.36
CA SER A 21 -4.53 10.63 14.32
C SER A 21 -4.65 11.29 12.94
N HIS A 22 -4.79 10.50 11.88
CA HIS A 22 -5.00 10.96 10.50
C HIS A 22 -6.45 10.82 10.04
N ALA A 23 -7.38 10.59 10.97
CA ALA A 23 -8.82 10.48 10.73
C ALA A 23 -9.21 9.39 9.70
N LEU A 24 -8.41 8.32 9.62
CA LEU A 24 -8.74 7.14 8.80
C LEU A 24 -9.72 6.20 9.49
N ILE A 25 -9.77 6.26 10.83
CA ILE A 25 -10.67 5.45 11.66
C ILE A 25 -11.38 6.28 12.71
N SER A 26 -12.56 5.82 13.12
CA SER A 26 -13.36 6.44 14.18
C SER A 26 -12.77 6.19 15.58
N ASP A 27 -13.09 7.07 16.54
CA ASP A 27 -12.76 6.89 17.96
C ASP A 27 -13.22 5.53 18.51
N THR A 28 -14.40 5.08 18.08
CA THR A 28 -14.97 3.78 18.46
C THR A 28 -14.14 2.63 17.94
N THR A 29 -13.72 2.70 16.66
CA THR A 29 -12.86 1.68 16.04
C THR A 29 -11.49 1.65 16.71
N TYR A 30 -10.87 2.81 16.90
CA TYR A 30 -9.57 2.93 17.57
C TYR A 30 -9.58 2.32 18.99
N LYS A 31 -10.54 2.71 19.83
CA LYS A 31 -10.68 2.17 21.20
C LYS A 31 -10.95 0.67 21.21
N SER A 32 -11.69 0.17 20.21
CA SER A 32 -11.99 -1.27 20.09
C SER A 32 -10.74 -2.06 19.72
N ILE A 33 -9.94 -1.57 18.75
CA ILE A 33 -8.67 -2.19 18.36
C ILE A 33 -7.70 -2.24 19.54
N LEU A 34 -7.52 -1.12 20.27
CA LEU A 34 -6.65 -1.08 21.45
C LEU A 34 -7.06 -2.07 22.56
N LYS A 35 -8.36 -2.39 22.66
CA LYS A 35 -8.90 -3.31 23.65
C LYS A 35 -8.81 -4.78 23.21
N LEU A 36 -9.07 -5.06 21.93
CA LEU A 36 -9.21 -6.42 21.41
C LEU A 36 -7.90 -7.02 20.90
N CYS A 37 -6.98 -6.17 20.43
CA CYS A 37 -5.78 -6.62 19.73
C CYS A 37 -4.55 -6.72 20.64
N SER A 38 -3.72 -7.73 20.38
CA SER A 38 -2.36 -7.78 20.91
C SER A 38 -1.40 -7.19 19.89
N PHE A 39 -0.51 -6.31 20.34
CA PHE A 39 0.48 -5.69 19.46
C PHE A 39 1.77 -6.50 19.36
N SER A 40 1.99 -7.49 20.23
CA SER A 40 3.26 -8.22 20.40
C SER A 40 3.61 -9.25 19.29
N GLY A 41 2.93 -9.22 18.14
CA GLY A 41 3.22 -10.12 17.01
C GLY A 41 2.70 -11.55 17.13
N THR A 42 1.99 -11.86 18.22
CA THR A 42 1.22 -13.10 18.36
C THR A 42 -0.02 -13.07 17.48
N LYS A 43 -0.52 -14.23 17.07
CA LYS A 43 -1.80 -14.33 16.34
C LYS A 43 -2.90 -13.60 17.13
N ASN A 44 -3.54 -12.64 16.48
CA ASN A 44 -4.65 -11.90 17.06
C ASN A 44 -5.89 -12.80 17.18
N PRO A 45 -6.73 -12.57 18.21
CA PRO A 45 -8.03 -13.21 18.30
C PRO A 45 -8.92 -12.79 17.12
N ASP A 46 -9.91 -13.63 16.78
CA ASP A 46 -10.77 -13.42 15.60
C ASP A 46 -11.49 -12.07 15.66
N ASN A 47 -11.98 -11.67 16.84
CA ASN A 47 -12.65 -10.37 17.03
C ASN A 47 -11.74 -9.15 16.76
N CYS A 48 -10.44 -9.24 17.04
CA CYS A 48 -9.48 -8.20 16.67
C CYS A 48 -9.29 -8.19 15.15
N THR A 49 -9.13 -9.37 14.54
CA THR A 49 -8.97 -9.50 13.09
C THR A 49 -10.19 -8.92 12.35
N ASP A 50 -11.39 -9.20 12.84
CA ASP A 50 -12.64 -8.65 12.32
C ASP A 50 -12.69 -7.11 12.46
N MET A 51 -12.23 -6.56 13.59
CA MET A 51 -12.19 -5.12 13.81
C MET A 51 -11.18 -4.42 12.90
N LEU A 52 -10.01 -5.02 12.68
CA LEU A 52 -9.01 -4.53 11.72
C LEU A 52 -9.55 -4.60 10.28
N ASN A 53 -10.21 -5.70 9.92
CA ASN A 53 -10.85 -5.84 8.62
C ASN A 53 -11.96 -4.80 8.41
N TYR A 54 -12.80 -4.55 9.43
CA TYR A 54 -13.82 -3.51 9.39
C TYR A 54 -13.21 -2.14 9.12
N ALA A 55 -12.15 -1.76 9.84
CA ALA A 55 -11.46 -0.48 9.64
C ALA A 55 -11.01 -0.30 8.17
N VAL A 56 -10.32 -1.30 7.63
CA VAL A 56 -9.78 -1.26 6.26
C VAL A 56 -10.90 -1.25 5.21
N SER A 57 -11.96 -2.04 5.40
CA SER A 57 -13.01 -2.21 4.40
C SER A 57 -14.12 -1.16 4.44
N HIS A 58 -14.34 -0.50 5.58
CA HIS A 58 -15.47 0.42 5.78
C HIS A 58 -15.09 1.85 6.16
N GLU A 59 -13.94 2.08 6.81
CA GLU A 59 -13.56 3.43 7.27
C GLU A 59 -12.51 4.11 6.38
N PHE A 60 -11.53 3.37 5.86
CA PHE A 60 -10.43 3.96 5.07
C PHE A 60 -10.88 4.61 3.76
N GLY A 61 -11.85 4.01 3.08
CA GLY A 61 -12.28 4.44 1.74
C GLY A 61 -11.27 4.10 0.63
N ASP A 62 -11.37 4.80 -0.51
CA ASP A 62 -10.51 4.62 -1.69
C ASP A 62 -9.20 5.43 -1.54
N ILE A 63 -8.30 4.92 -0.69
CA ILE A 63 -7.00 5.52 -0.39
C ILE A 63 -5.86 4.54 -0.62
N ASP A 64 -4.65 5.08 -0.77
CA ASP A 64 -3.43 4.30 -0.72
C ASP A 64 -2.79 4.37 0.67
N GLN A 65 -2.66 3.22 1.34
CA GLN A 65 -2.08 3.12 2.67
C GLN A 65 -0.60 3.54 2.76
N TYR A 66 0.15 3.45 1.66
CA TYR A 66 1.54 3.88 1.61
C TYR A 66 1.67 5.39 1.37
N SER A 67 0.60 6.05 0.92
CA SER A 67 0.61 7.48 0.62
C SER A 67 -0.80 8.10 0.65
N ILE A 68 -1.33 8.31 1.85
CA ILE A 68 -2.73 8.72 2.11
C ILE A 68 -3.16 10.07 1.50
N TYR A 69 -2.20 10.90 1.08
CA TYR A 69 -2.46 12.21 0.46
C TYR A 69 -2.28 12.22 -1.06
N THR A 70 -1.99 11.06 -1.65
CA THR A 70 -1.88 10.90 -3.10
C THR A 70 -3.05 10.08 -3.63
N ARG A 71 -3.22 10.07 -4.96
CA ARG A 71 -4.30 9.30 -5.58
C ARG A 71 -3.93 7.83 -5.59
N PRO A 72 -4.85 6.90 -5.31
CA PRO A 72 -4.59 5.47 -5.45
C PRO A 72 -4.41 5.08 -6.92
N CYS A 73 -3.77 3.93 -7.14
CA CYS A 73 -3.65 3.37 -8.48
C CYS A 73 -5.00 2.84 -8.98
N LYS A 74 -5.56 3.43 -10.05
CA LYS A 74 -6.74 2.85 -10.71
C LYS A 74 -6.31 1.89 -11.82
N ALA A 75 -6.90 0.70 -11.85
CA ALA A 75 -6.60 -0.41 -12.76
C ALA A 75 -6.61 -0.08 -14.28
N SER A 76 -7.20 1.06 -14.68
CA SER A 76 -7.31 1.51 -16.08
C SER A 76 -6.43 2.74 -16.40
N SER A 77 -5.61 3.20 -15.46
CA SER A 77 -4.80 4.41 -15.67
C SER A 77 -3.52 4.06 -16.43
N THR A 78 -3.53 4.21 -17.76
CA THR A 78 -2.32 4.77 -18.39
C THR A 78 -2.02 6.06 -17.65
N SER A 79 -0.86 6.17 -17.02
CA SER A 79 -0.37 7.34 -16.30
C SER A 79 -0.28 8.50 -17.30
N LYS A 80 -1.42 9.14 -17.57
CA LYS A 80 -1.44 10.42 -18.26
C LYS A 80 -0.86 11.39 -17.25
N LEU A 81 0.39 11.79 -17.48
CA LEU A 81 1.00 12.94 -16.83
C LEU A 81 -0.07 14.02 -16.71
N SER A 82 -0.48 14.33 -15.48
CA SER A 82 -1.47 15.36 -15.23
C SER A 82 -0.81 16.70 -15.50
N VAL A 83 -0.91 17.16 -16.75
CA VAL A 83 -0.50 18.51 -17.13
C VAL A 83 -1.52 19.46 -16.51
N ILE A 84 -1.14 20.12 -15.42
CA ILE A 84 -1.91 21.23 -14.87
C ILE A 84 -1.55 22.45 -15.71
N ARG A 85 -2.52 22.99 -16.47
CA ARG A 85 -2.37 24.28 -17.14
C ARG A 85 -2.78 25.39 -16.18
N LEU A 86 -1.82 26.22 -15.78
CA LEU A 86 -2.08 27.49 -15.09
C LEU A 86 -1.71 28.63 -16.06
N GLY A 87 -2.70 29.11 -16.82
CA GLY A 87 -2.46 30.08 -17.91
C GLY A 87 -1.60 29.49 -19.04
N ASN A 88 -0.58 30.24 -19.48
CA ASN A 88 0.36 29.83 -20.55
C ASN A 88 1.54 28.99 -20.04
N ILE A 89 1.59 28.66 -18.75
CA ILE A 89 2.70 27.91 -18.15
C ILE A 89 2.31 26.43 -18.08
N LEU A 90 3.06 25.60 -18.79
CA LEU A 90 3.00 24.14 -18.68
C LEU A 90 3.86 23.72 -17.48
N ILE A 91 3.23 23.54 -16.32
CA ILE A 91 3.90 22.89 -15.19
C ILE A 91 3.77 21.38 -15.41
N GLN A 92 4.79 20.79 -16.03
CA GLN A 92 5.03 19.36 -15.87
C GLN A 92 5.47 19.17 -14.42
N ARG A 93 4.50 18.90 -13.54
CA ARG A 93 4.80 18.39 -12.21
C ARG A 93 5.31 16.97 -12.43
N GLN A 94 6.60 16.82 -12.72
CA GLN A 94 7.29 15.58 -12.43
C GLN A 94 7.14 15.39 -10.93
N LEU A 95 6.19 14.54 -10.54
CA LEU A 95 6.18 13.95 -9.22
C LEU A 95 7.43 13.09 -9.15
N SER A 96 8.58 13.68 -8.83
CA SER A 96 9.67 12.96 -8.18
C SER A 96 9.10 12.50 -6.84
N GLY A 97 8.47 11.33 -6.83
CA GLY A 97 7.65 10.86 -5.71
C GLY A 97 7.18 9.42 -5.91
N TYR A 98 6.63 8.86 -4.84
CA TYR A 98 6.04 7.52 -4.81
C TYR A 98 4.93 7.39 -5.88
N ASP A 99 5.01 6.33 -6.71
CA ASP A 99 3.99 5.97 -7.70
C ASP A 99 3.23 4.73 -7.22
N PRO A 100 1.93 4.86 -6.88
CA PRO A 100 1.11 3.77 -6.36
C PRO A 100 0.91 2.63 -7.35
N CYS A 101 1.16 2.86 -8.65
CA CYS A 101 1.02 1.84 -9.69
C CYS A 101 2.30 1.06 -9.97
N THR A 102 3.39 1.33 -9.23
CA THR A 102 4.71 0.72 -9.47
C THR A 102 4.65 -0.80 -9.49
N GLU A 103 3.90 -1.42 -8.57
CA GLU A 103 3.76 -2.88 -8.49
C GLU A 103 3.14 -3.46 -9.76
N THR A 104 2.10 -2.81 -10.31
CA THR A 104 1.48 -3.22 -11.57
C THR A 104 2.46 -3.17 -12.74
N TYR A 105 3.33 -2.15 -12.79
CA TYR A 105 4.36 -2.06 -13.82
C TYR A 105 5.42 -3.13 -13.66
N ALA A 106 5.85 -3.38 -12.41
CA ALA A 106 6.80 -4.43 -12.07
C ALA A 106 6.28 -5.80 -12.48
N GLU A 107 5.03 -6.13 -12.17
CA GLU A 107 4.43 -7.41 -12.56
C GLU A 107 4.40 -7.61 -14.07
N LYS A 108 4.02 -6.57 -14.82
CA LYS A 108 4.05 -6.62 -16.29
C LYS A 108 5.46 -6.82 -16.82
N TYR A 109 6.44 -6.11 -16.26
CA TYR A 109 7.82 -6.14 -16.71
C TYR A 109 8.51 -7.48 -16.39
N TYR A 110 8.45 -7.94 -15.15
CA TYR A 110 9.11 -9.16 -14.68
C TYR A 110 8.49 -10.44 -15.25
N ASN A 111 7.25 -10.40 -15.74
CA ASN A 111 6.63 -11.52 -16.45
C ASN A 111 6.90 -11.56 -17.96
N ARG A 112 7.70 -10.64 -18.51
CA ARG A 112 8.10 -10.73 -19.92
C ARG A 112 9.10 -11.86 -20.14
N PRO A 113 8.97 -12.67 -21.21
CA PRO A 113 9.89 -13.79 -21.48
C PRO A 113 11.36 -13.36 -21.65
N ASP A 114 11.61 -12.21 -22.26
CA ASP A 114 12.96 -11.68 -22.46
C ASP A 114 13.59 -11.19 -21.15
N VAL A 115 12.80 -10.54 -20.27
CA VAL A 115 13.23 -10.14 -18.93
C VAL A 115 13.52 -11.36 -18.06
N GLN A 116 12.64 -12.36 -18.04
CA GLN A 116 12.88 -13.59 -17.29
C GLN A 116 14.12 -14.33 -17.77
N ARG A 117 14.38 -14.35 -19.08
CA ARG A 117 15.60 -14.93 -19.66
C ARG A 117 16.85 -14.16 -19.22
N ALA A 118 16.83 -12.83 -19.33
CA ALA A 118 17.96 -11.98 -18.93
C ALA A 118 18.29 -12.08 -17.43
N MET A 119 17.26 -12.27 -16.59
CA MET A 119 17.39 -12.41 -15.14
C MET A 119 17.65 -13.85 -14.69
N HIS A 120 17.67 -14.82 -15.61
CA HIS A 120 17.67 -16.25 -15.31
C HIS A 120 16.55 -16.70 -14.36
N ALA A 121 15.40 -16.00 -14.37
CA ALA A 121 14.30 -16.22 -13.44
C ALA A 121 13.44 -17.44 -13.78
N ASN A 122 13.42 -17.89 -15.05
CA ASN A 122 12.61 -19.02 -15.50
C ASN A 122 13.46 -20.13 -16.13
N ALA A 123 14.57 -20.50 -15.49
CA ALA A 123 15.48 -21.53 -15.98
C ALA A 123 14.91 -22.95 -15.89
N THR A 124 13.99 -23.20 -14.94
CA THR A 124 13.43 -24.53 -14.63
C THR A 124 11.98 -24.71 -15.06
N GLY A 125 11.36 -23.74 -15.74
CA GLY A 125 9.96 -23.81 -16.14
C GLY A 125 9.00 -23.53 -14.98
N ILE A 126 9.14 -22.38 -14.33
CA ILE A 126 8.29 -21.95 -13.22
C ILE A 126 6.83 -21.85 -13.70
N PRO A 127 5.87 -22.55 -13.05
CA PRO A 127 4.48 -22.65 -13.53
C PRO A 127 3.61 -21.44 -13.16
N TYR A 128 4.14 -20.48 -12.40
CA TYR A 128 3.42 -19.32 -11.91
C TYR A 128 4.08 -18.02 -12.39
N LYS A 129 3.28 -16.96 -12.41
CA LYS A 129 3.75 -15.60 -12.71
C LYS A 129 4.43 -14.99 -11.49
N TRP A 130 5.42 -14.15 -11.72
CA TRP A 130 5.94 -13.26 -10.68
C TRP A 130 4.85 -12.30 -10.23
N THR A 131 4.75 -12.06 -8.92
CA THR A 131 3.79 -11.14 -8.28
C THR A 131 4.51 -10.31 -7.23
N ALA A 132 4.00 -9.10 -6.94
CA ALA A 132 4.53 -8.28 -5.85
C ALA A 132 4.31 -8.95 -4.48
N CYS A 133 5.15 -8.61 -3.50
CA CYS A 133 5.16 -9.20 -2.15
C CYS A 133 4.06 -8.64 -1.25
#